data_AF-A0A183D4H6-F1
#
_entry.id   AF-A0A183D4H6-F1
#
_cell.length_a   1.000
_cell.length_b   1.000
_cell.length_c   1.000
_cell.angle_alpha   90.00
_cell.angle_beta   90.00
_cell.angle_gamma   90.00
#
_symmetry.space_group_name_H-M   'P 1'
#
loop_
_entity.id
_entity.type
_entity.pdbx_description
1 polymer ?
#
loop_
_entity_poly.entity_id
_entity_poly.type
_entity_poly.pdbx_seq_one_letter_code
_entity_poly.pdbx_strand_id
1 'polypeptide(L)'
;MVSSISIMARSAFIKCAPLKVNCVDFQHRLVTQVDTLIEQLQERKEKLLRYIEEEREYKKRIFKDQIARCTTKLSKTTAMIHFCIEVLKEPNPVTYLQVSSALINRATTQEFLWHKEMQTVPEADPEFVLSLDVSSLQYAIQTLEFAQLKGIYLTVFGLPKSLKVMCRDKAITFLSKKPLTQPGIFSSQKYYQKGQKRFYLYEVFF
;
A
#
# COMPACT_ATOMS: atom_id res chain seq x y z
N MET A 1 27.75 52.85 11.40
CA MET A 1 26.78 51.85 11.91
C MET A 1 25.51 51.73 11.05
N VAL A 2 24.89 52.83 10.61
CA VAL A 2 23.69 52.82 9.74
C VAL A 2 23.89 52.05 8.42
N SER A 3 25.07 52.19 7.80
CA SER A 3 25.46 51.45 6.59
C SER A 3 25.49 49.93 6.81
N SER A 4 26.07 49.46 7.91
CA SER A 4 26.21 48.03 8.22
C SER A 4 24.86 47.33 8.43
N ILE A 5 23.86 48.04 8.96
CA ILE A 5 22.52 47.46 9.20
C ILE A 5 21.68 47.46 7.91
N SER A 6 21.79 48.48 7.07
CA SER A 6 21.19 48.48 5.73
C SER A 6 21.79 47.37 4.85
N ILE A 7 23.11 47.12 4.95
CA ILE A 7 23.79 46.01 4.29
C ILE A 7 23.31 44.65 4.84
N MET A 8 23.17 44.50 6.16
CA MET A 8 22.62 43.27 6.75
C MET A 8 21.15 43.02 6.37
N ALA A 9 20.32 44.06 6.31
CA ALA A 9 18.92 43.95 5.90
C ALA A 9 18.80 43.58 4.41
N ARG A 10 19.60 44.21 3.52
CA ARG A 10 19.68 43.82 2.10
C ARG A 10 20.21 42.40 1.94
N SER A 11 21.24 42.01 2.70
CA SER A 11 21.76 40.64 2.75
C SER A 11 20.70 39.61 3.17
N ALA A 12 19.88 39.94 4.19
CA ALA A 12 18.80 39.07 4.66
C ALA A 12 17.63 38.99 3.65
N PHE A 13 17.27 40.10 3.00
CA PHE A 13 16.24 40.13 1.96
C PHE A 13 16.66 39.33 0.71
N ILE A 14 17.90 39.53 0.26
CA ILE A 14 18.54 38.77 -0.83
C ILE A 14 18.59 37.27 -0.49
N LYS A 15 18.69 36.89 0.78
CA LYS A 15 18.61 35.49 1.23
C LYS A 15 17.15 34.98 1.34
N CYS A 16 16.17 35.81 1.67
CA CYS A 16 14.74 35.40 1.78
C CYS A 16 14.10 35.07 0.41
N ALA A 17 14.51 35.70 -0.70
CA ALA A 17 14.00 35.38 -2.04
C ALA A 17 14.36 33.96 -2.55
N PRO A 18 15.63 33.51 -2.56
CA PRO A 18 15.99 32.15 -2.92
C PRO A 18 15.46 31.12 -1.91
N LEU A 19 15.26 31.49 -0.64
CA LEU A 19 14.59 30.62 0.33
C LEU A 19 13.14 30.29 -0.05
N LYS A 20 12.37 31.26 -0.60
CA LYS A 20 10.99 30.99 -1.05
C LYS A 20 10.95 30.04 -2.26
N VAL A 21 11.79 30.26 -3.27
CA VAL A 21 11.87 29.39 -4.46
C VAL A 21 12.35 27.99 -4.06
N ASN A 22 13.41 27.90 -3.25
CA ASN A 22 13.89 26.62 -2.72
C ASN A 22 12.84 25.87 -1.89
N CYS A 23 11.97 26.58 -1.18
CA CYS A 23 10.87 25.99 -0.41
C CYS A 23 9.79 25.40 -1.32
N VAL A 24 9.38 26.13 -2.37
CA VAL A 24 8.40 25.64 -3.34
C VAL A 24 8.94 24.43 -4.11
N ASP A 25 10.19 24.49 -4.59
CA ASP A 25 10.82 23.36 -5.28
C ASP A 25 10.98 22.14 -4.36
N PHE A 26 11.27 22.37 -3.08
CA PHE A 26 11.34 21.30 -2.08
C PHE A 26 9.98 20.68 -1.80
N GLN A 27 8.93 21.51 -1.66
CA GLN A 27 7.55 21.04 -1.51
C GLN A 27 7.14 20.20 -2.72
N HIS A 28 7.42 20.67 -3.93
CA HIS A 28 7.15 19.91 -5.15
C HIS A 28 7.86 18.56 -5.14
N ARG A 29 9.16 18.52 -4.84
CA ARG A 29 9.92 17.25 -4.76
C ARG A 29 9.35 16.30 -3.70
N LEU A 30 8.99 16.81 -2.53
CA LEU A 30 8.38 16.01 -1.47
C LEU A 30 7.05 15.40 -1.94
N VAL A 31 6.18 16.21 -2.53
CA VAL A 31 4.89 15.76 -3.08
C VAL A 31 5.15 14.68 -4.13
N THR A 32 6.02 14.94 -5.11
CA THR A 32 6.37 13.94 -6.15
C THR A 32 6.88 12.63 -5.55
N GLN A 33 7.76 12.68 -4.54
CA GLN A 33 8.30 11.48 -3.90
C GLN A 33 7.21 10.67 -3.19
N VAL A 34 6.31 11.34 -2.45
CA VAL A 34 5.20 10.68 -1.78
C VAL A 34 4.19 10.11 -2.79
N ASP A 35 3.88 10.85 -3.84
CA ASP A 35 2.97 10.41 -4.90
C ASP A 35 3.50 9.16 -5.61
N THR A 36 4.81 9.10 -5.90
CA THR A 36 5.45 7.91 -6.45
C THR A 36 5.32 6.70 -5.52
N LEU A 37 5.46 6.89 -4.20
CA LEU A 37 5.27 5.80 -3.22
C LEU A 37 3.81 5.32 -3.20
N ILE A 38 2.85 6.24 -3.31
CA ILE A 38 1.41 5.90 -3.39
C ILE A 38 1.13 5.07 -4.64
N GLU A 39 1.66 5.48 -5.80
CA GLU A 39 1.50 4.75 -7.06
C GLU A 39 2.06 3.33 -6.96
N GLN A 40 3.26 3.16 -6.42
CA GLN A 40 3.87 1.84 -6.20
C GLN A 40 3.02 0.96 -5.27
N LEU A 41 2.43 1.53 -4.22
CA LEU A 41 1.54 0.81 -3.32
C LEU A 41 0.22 0.40 -4.01
N GLN A 42 -0.34 1.24 -4.88
CA GLN A 42 -1.50 0.89 -5.68
C GLN A 42 -1.19 -0.24 -6.66
N GLU A 43 -0.05 -0.18 -7.35
CA GLU A 43 0.38 -1.26 -8.25
C GLU A 43 0.58 -2.58 -7.48
N ARG A 44 1.16 -2.52 -6.27
CA ARG A 44 1.33 -3.70 -5.42
C ARG A 44 -0.01 -4.28 -4.98
N LYS A 45 -0.99 -3.44 -4.63
CA LYS A 45 -2.36 -3.85 -4.31
C LYS A 45 -3.00 -4.56 -5.49
N GLU A 46 -2.90 -4.02 -6.70
CA GLU A 46 -3.45 -4.66 -7.90
C GLU A 46 -2.81 -6.02 -8.18
N LYS A 47 -1.49 -6.15 -7.99
CA LYS A 47 -0.79 -7.44 -8.07
C LYS A 47 -1.32 -8.46 -7.04
N LEU A 48 -1.56 -8.03 -5.80
CA LEU A 48 -2.13 -8.90 -4.76
C LEU A 48 -3.56 -9.35 -5.12
N LEU A 49 -4.39 -8.45 -5.64
CA LEU A 49 -5.75 -8.77 -6.07
C LEU A 49 -5.76 -9.76 -7.25
N ARG A 50 -4.85 -9.58 -8.22
CA ARG A 50 -4.69 -10.54 -9.31
C ARG A 50 -4.30 -11.92 -8.81
N TYR A 51 -3.35 -12.00 -7.87
CA TYR A 51 -2.96 -13.27 -7.26
C TYR A 51 -4.14 -13.98 -6.58
N ILE A 52 -5.00 -13.24 -5.87
CA ILE A 52 -6.21 -13.80 -5.24
C ILE A 52 -7.14 -14.44 -6.29
N GLU A 53 -7.37 -13.74 -7.40
CA GLU A 53 -8.25 -14.24 -8.46
C GLU A 53 -7.61 -15.44 -9.20
N GLU A 54 -6.29 -15.41 -9.43
CA GLU A 54 -5.55 -16.52 -10.04
C GLU A 54 -5.62 -17.80 -9.18
N GLU A 55 -5.41 -17.68 -7.87
CA GLU A 55 -5.55 -18.80 -6.92
C GLU A 55 -6.99 -19.33 -6.88
N ARG A 56 -7.99 -18.44 -6.89
CA ARG A 56 -9.40 -18.82 -6.95
C ARG A 56 -9.71 -19.62 -8.22
N GLU A 57 -9.30 -19.13 -9.38
CA GLU A 57 -9.55 -19.82 -10.65
C GLU A 57 -8.71 -21.10 -10.78
N TYR A 58 -7.53 -21.17 -10.16
CA TYR A 58 -6.76 -22.40 -10.03
C TYR A 58 -7.52 -23.47 -9.23
N LYS A 59 -7.95 -23.16 -7.99
CA LYS A 59 -8.73 -24.08 -7.15
C LYS A 59 -10.04 -24.52 -7.84
N LYS A 60 -10.73 -23.58 -8.46
CA LYS A 60 -11.96 -23.86 -9.21
C LYS A 60 -11.74 -24.80 -10.39
N ARG A 61 -10.62 -24.68 -11.11
CA ARG A 61 -10.25 -25.63 -12.17
C ARG A 61 -10.05 -27.04 -11.61
N ILE A 62 -9.31 -27.17 -10.50
CA ILE A 62 -9.12 -28.46 -9.82
C ILE A 62 -10.47 -29.10 -9.50
N PHE A 63 -11.38 -28.37 -8.85
CA PHE A 63 -12.70 -28.90 -8.51
C PHE A 63 -13.53 -29.26 -9.73
N LYS A 64 -13.52 -28.44 -10.79
CA LYS A 64 -14.21 -28.75 -12.04
C LYS A 64 -13.70 -30.03 -12.66
N ASP A 65 -12.39 -30.22 -12.70
CA ASP A 65 -11.77 -31.41 -13.28
C ASP A 65 -12.09 -32.65 -12.43
N GLN A 66 -12.08 -32.52 -11.10
CA GLN A 66 -12.49 -33.59 -10.20
C GLN A 66 -13.96 -33.97 -10.39
N ILE A 67 -14.86 -32.98 -10.46
CA ILE A 67 -16.28 -33.20 -10.73
C ILE A 67 -16.48 -33.90 -12.08
N ALA A 68 -15.75 -33.48 -13.12
CA ALA A 68 -15.84 -34.09 -14.44
C ALA A 68 -15.40 -35.57 -14.42
N ARG A 69 -14.30 -35.90 -13.71
CA ARG A 69 -13.85 -37.28 -13.51
C ARG A 69 -14.90 -38.12 -12.77
N CYS A 70 -15.42 -37.62 -11.65
CA CYS A 70 -16.46 -38.29 -10.87
C CYS A 70 -17.73 -38.52 -11.70
N THR A 71 -18.15 -37.51 -12.46
CA THR A 71 -19.35 -37.58 -13.33
C THR A 71 -19.18 -38.62 -14.43
N THR A 72 -18.00 -38.66 -15.07
CA THR A 72 -17.69 -39.66 -16.12
C THR A 72 -17.71 -41.07 -15.55
N LYS A 73 -17.11 -41.26 -14.38
CA LYS A 73 -17.09 -42.57 -13.72
C LYS A 73 -18.51 -43.01 -13.34
N LEU A 74 -19.28 -42.12 -12.72
CA LEU A 74 -20.68 -42.37 -12.37
C LEU A 74 -21.51 -42.75 -13.59
N SER A 75 -21.40 -41.99 -14.69
CA SER A 75 -22.10 -42.28 -15.94
C SER A 75 -21.76 -43.67 -16.49
N LYS A 76 -20.47 -44.05 -16.49
CA LYS A 76 -20.03 -45.40 -16.91
C LYS A 76 -20.63 -46.49 -16.02
N THR A 77 -20.67 -46.29 -14.70
CA THR A 77 -21.26 -47.25 -13.75
C THR A 77 -22.77 -47.38 -13.93
N THR A 78 -23.46 -46.26 -14.08
CA THR A 78 -24.89 -46.26 -14.39
C THR A 78 -25.20 -46.97 -15.71
N ALA A 79 -24.41 -46.75 -16.76
CA ALA A 79 -24.58 -47.44 -18.04
C ALA A 79 -24.34 -48.95 -17.92
N MET A 80 -23.33 -49.36 -17.13
CA MET A 80 -23.07 -50.77 -16.86
C MET A 80 -24.23 -51.44 -16.11
N ILE A 81 -24.79 -50.77 -15.10
CA ILE A 81 -25.95 -51.28 -14.35
C ILE A 81 -27.15 -51.48 -15.28
N HIS A 82 -27.47 -50.49 -16.11
CA HIS A 82 -28.56 -50.62 -17.10
C HIS A 82 -28.30 -51.76 -18.08
N PHE A 83 -27.06 -51.92 -18.56
CA PHE A 83 -26.71 -53.03 -19.43
C PHE A 83 -26.88 -54.38 -18.75
N CYS A 84 -26.47 -54.52 -17.49
CA CYS A 84 -26.70 -55.74 -16.70
C CYS A 84 -28.20 -56.03 -16.56
N ILE A 85 -29.01 -55.01 -16.27
CA ILE A 85 -30.48 -55.15 -16.15
C ILE A 85 -31.09 -55.63 -17.47
N GLU A 86 -30.68 -55.09 -18.62
CA GLU A 86 -31.19 -55.54 -19.91
C GLU A 86 -30.78 -56.98 -20.23
N VAL A 87 -29.53 -57.37 -19.97
CA VAL A 87 -29.08 -58.76 -20.19
C VAL A 87 -29.83 -59.75 -19.31
N LEU A 88 -30.20 -59.37 -18.08
CA LEU A 88 -31.01 -60.20 -17.18
C LEU A 88 -32.45 -60.44 -17.70
N LYS A 89 -32.91 -59.68 -18.70
CA LYS A 89 -34.22 -59.88 -19.34
C LYS A 89 -34.17 -60.90 -20.48
N GLU A 90 -33.00 -61.45 -20.83
CA GLU A 90 -32.86 -62.44 -21.91
C GLU A 90 -33.71 -63.71 -21.61
N PRO A 91 -34.70 -64.04 -22.46
CA PRO A 91 -35.61 -65.15 -22.18
C PRO A 91 -34.97 -66.52 -22.43
N ASN A 92 -33.95 -66.63 -23.30
CA ASN A 92 -33.32 -67.90 -23.60
C ASN A 92 -32.14 -68.17 -22.64
N PRO A 93 -32.20 -69.24 -21.83
CA PRO A 93 -31.16 -69.53 -20.83
C PRO A 93 -29.81 -69.85 -21.47
N VAL A 94 -29.79 -70.45 -22.67
CA VAL A 94 -28.54 -70.76 -23.38
C VAL A 94 -27.86 -69.46 -23.83
N THR A 95 -28.62 -68.54 -24.43
CA THR A 95 -28.13 -67.22 -24.85
C THR A 95 -27.61 -66.41 -23.67
N TYR A 96 -28.36 -66.38 -22.56
CA TYR A 96 -27.93 -65.70 -21.33
C TYR A 96 -26.61 -66.29 -20.80
N LEU A 97 -26.50 -67.61 -20.69
CA LEU A 97 -25.29 -68.26 -20.20
C LEU A 97 -24.08 -67.97 -21.10
N GLN A 98 -24.27 -67.92 -22.42
CA GLN A 98 -23.21 -67.56 -23.38
C GLN A 98 -22.62 -66.16 -23.13
N VAL A 99 -23.43 -65.18 -22.71
CA VAL A 99 -22.97 -63.80 -22.46
C VAL A 99 -22.62 -63.51 -20.99
N SER A 100 -23.13 -64.30 -20.06
CA SER A 100 -23.03 -64.07 -18.61
C SER A 100 -21.59 -63.99 -18.10
N SER A 101 -20.69 -64.87 -18.58
CA SER A 101 -19.29 -64.89 -18.14
C SER A 101 -18.54 -63.61 -18.50
N ALA A 102 -18.75 -63.11 -19.72
CA ALA A 102 -18.18 -61.87 -20.20
C ALA A 102 -18.77 -60.66 -19.45
N LEU A 103 -20.07 -60.68 -19.16
CA LEU A 103 -20.74 -59.65 -18.37
C LEU A 103 -20.16 -59.56 -16.96
N ILE A 104 -20.02 -60.69 -16.27
CA ILE A 104 -19.44 -60.77 -14.91
C ILE A 104 -18.02 -60.19 -14.93
N ASN A 105 -17.17 -60.63 -15.85
CA ASN A 105 -15.80 -60.12 -15.94
C ASN A 105 -15.77 -58.59 -16.15
N ARG A 106 -16.64 -58.07 -17.02
CA ARG A 106 -16.73 -56.64 -17.28
C ARG A 106 -17.23 -55.86 -16.07
N ALA A 107 -18.23 -56.36 -15.36
CA ALA A 107 -18.77 -55.77 -14.14
C ALA A 107 -17.73 -55.74 -13.01
N THR A 108 -17.07 -56.87 -12.75
CA THR A 108 -16.02 -56.98 -11.72
C THR A 108 -14.82 -56.09 -12.05
N THR A 109 -14.41 -56.03 -13.32
CA THR A 109 -13.33 -55.13 -13.75
C THR A 109 -13.71 -53.67 -13.49
N GLN A 110 -14.95 -53.29 -13.81
CA GLN A 110 -15.42 -51.92 -13.61
C GLN A 110 -15.54 -51.56 -12.12
N GLU A 111 -16.00 -52.49 -11.28
CA GLU A 111 -16.03 -52.35 -9.83
C GLU A 111 -14.62 -52.16 -9.26
N PHE A 112 -13.66 -52.98 -9.68
CA PHE A 112 -12.27 -52.84 -9.26
C PHE A 112 -11.69 -51.47 -9.64
N LEU A 113 -11.90 -51.05 -10.90
CA LEU A 113 -11.45 -49.73 -11.35
C LEU A 113 -12.19 -48.59 -10.64
N TRP A 114 -13.43 -48.78 -10.20
CA TRP A 114 -14.12 -47.80 -9.37
C TRP A 114 -13.37 -47.56 -8.07
N HIS A 115 -13.09 -48.63 -7.33
CA HIS A 115 -12.42 -48.54 -6.04
C HIS A 115 -10.98 -48.03 -6.17
N LYS A 116 -10.29 -48.39 -7.25
CA LYS A 116 -8.90 -47.98 -7.48
C LYS A 116 -8.76 -46.51 -7.90
N GLU A 117 -9.68 -45.99 -8.71
CA GLU A 117 -9.50 -44.69 -9.38
C GLU A 117 -10.40 -43.57 -8.84
N MET A 118 -11.48 -43.90 -8.14
CA MET A 118 -12.43 -42.90 -7.65
C MET A 118 -11.85 -42.15 -6.45
N GLN A 119 -11.71 -40.83 -6.57
CA GLN A 119 -11.30 -39.94 -5.48
C GLN A 119 -12.47 -39.06 -5.05
N THR A 120 -13.02 -39.36 -3.87
CA THR A 120 -14.16 -38.61 -3.29
C THR A 120 -13.72 -37.49 -2.36
N VAL A 121 -12.47 -37.48 -1.92
CA VAL A 121 -11.89 -36.42 -1.11
C VAL A 121 -11.53 -35.24 -2.03
N PRO A 122 -11.92 -33.99 -1.69
CA PRO A 122 -11.56 -32.81 -2.49
C PRO A 122 -10.04 -32.69 -2.68
N GLU A 123 -9.60 -32.47 -3.93
CA GLU A 123 -8.18 -32.38 -4.27
C GLU A 123 -7.54 -31.03 -3.89
N ALA A 124 -8.36 -30.03 -3.60
CA ALA A 124 -7.93 -28.74 -3.09
C ALA A 124 -8.74 -28.36 -1.85
N ASP A 125 -8.14 -27.58 -0.96
CA ASP A 125 -8.84 -27.01 0.18
C ASP A 125 -9.84 -25.93 -0.30
N PRO A 126 -11.13 -26.02 0.07
CA PRO A 126 -12.11 -24.99 -0.26
C PRO A 126 -11.82 -23.64 0.43
N GLU A 127 -11.09 -23.63 1.54
CA GLU A 127 -10.81 -22.40 2.28
C GLU A 127 -9.62 -21.62 1.68
N PHE A 128 -9.70 -20.29 1.75
CA PHE A 128 -8.69 -19.39 1.20
C PHE A 128 -7.83 -18.83 2.33
N VAL A 129 -6.79 -19.56 2.71
CA VAL A 129 -5.92 -19.18 3.84
C VAL A 129 -4.77 -18.27 3.36
N LEU A 130 -5.08 -17.00 3.11
CA LEU A 130 -4.07 -15.96 2.89
C LEU A 130 -4.13 -14.91 3.99
N SER A 131 -2.98 -14.55 4.54
CA SER A 131 -2.83 -13.45 5.49
C SER A 131 -1.89 -12.40 4.91
N LEU A 132 -2.34 -11.15 4.88
CA LEU A 132 -1.51 -10.02 4.48
C LEU A 132 -0.91 -9.36 5.73
N ASP A 133 0.40 -9.46 5.89
CA ASP A 133 1.11 -8.70 6.93
C ASP A 133 1.40 -7.27 6.46
N VAL A 134 0.87 -6.30 7.20
CA VAL A 134 1.02 -4.86 6.94
C VAL A 134 1.85 -4.15 8.01
N SER A 135 2.30 -4.86 9.05
CA SER A 135 2.94 -4.28 10.24
C SER A 135 4.18 -3.46 9.91
N SER A 136 5.08 -4.01 9.11
CA SER A 136 6.33 -3.36 8.70
C SER A 136 6.08 -2.10 7.87
N LEU A 137 5.09 -2.13 6.98
CA LEU A 137 4.73 -0.97 6.16
C LEU A 137 4.09 0.14 7.01
N GLN A 138 3.20 -0.22 7.93
CA GLN A 138 2.61 0.73 8.87
C GLN A 138 3.68 1.43 9.71
N TYR A 139 4.65 0.68 10.24
CA TYR A 139 5.77 1.25 10.97
C TYR A 139 6.61 2.20 10.09
N ALA A 140 6.92 1.80 8.86
CA ALA A 140 7.65 2.65 7.91
C ALA A 140 6.93 3.96 7.61
N ILE A 141 5.60 3.94 7.46
CA ILE A 141 4.78 5.14 7.25
C ILE A 141 4.77 6.02 8.51
N GLN A 142 4.61 5.44 9.70
CA GLN A 142 4.57 6.17 10.97
C GLN A 142 5.91 6.87 11.29
N THR A 143 7.03 6.28 10.85
CA THR A 143 8.38 6.79 11.12
C THR A 143 8.99 7.57 9.94
N LEU A 144 8.16 7.88 8.93
CA LEU A 144 8.57 8.61 7.74
C LEU A 144 8.80 10.09 8.08
N GLU A 145 10.07 10.47 8.20
CA GLU A 145 10.50 11.83 8.55
C GLU A 145 11.66 12.30 7.66
N PHE A 146 11.86 13.61 7.59
CA PHE A 146 13.03 14.19 6.91
C PHE A 146 14.32 13.73 7.58
N ALA A 147 15.24 13.16 6.79
CA ALA A 147 16.55 12.71 7.28
C ALA A 147 17.33 13.82 7.99
N GLN A 148 17.14 15.08 7.57
CA GLN A 148 17.78 16.24 8.18
C GLN A 148 17.26 16.55 9.59
N LEU A 149 16.00 16.25 9.91
CA LEU A 149 15.46 16.44 11.26
C LEU A 149 16.03 15.44 12.28
N LYS A 150 16.60 14.32 11.80
CA LYS A 150 17.28 13.34 12.64
C LYS A 150 18.66 13.81 13.13
N GLY A 151 19.14 15.01 12.72
CA GLY A 151 20.46 15.55 13.08
C GLY A 151 20.56 17.06 13.35
N ILE A 152 19.46 17.83 13.32
CA ILE A 152 19.48 19.30 13.49
C ILE A 152 19.02 19.72 14.90
N TYR A 153 19.93 19.59 15.86
CA TYR A 153 19.96 20.40 17.10
C TYR A 153 21.18 21.35 17.11
N LEU A 154 21.63 21.84 15.94
CA LEU A 154 22.82 22.69 15.83
C LEU A 154 22.49 24.07 15.24
N THR A 155 22.35 25.03 16.16
CA THR A 155 22.67 26.47 16.09
C THR A 155 22.71 27.16 14.72
N VAL A 156 21.78 28.10 14.52
CA VAL A 156 21.89 29.15 13.48
C VAL A 156 23.10 30.04 13.81
N PHE A 157 24.15 29.96 12.98
CA PHE A 157 25.33 30.82 13.08
C PHE A 157 25.00 32.27 12.67
N GLY A 158 25.31 33.23 13.54
CA GLY A 158 25.44 34.65 13.20
C GLY A 158 24.30 35.60 13.61
N LEU A 159 23.20 35.11 14.19
CA LEU A 159 22.19 35.98 14.82
C LEU A 159 22.41 36.05 16.34
N PRO A 160 22.29 37.24 16.98
CA PRO A 160 22.15 37.30 18.42
C PRO A 160 21.00 36.40 18.84
N LYS A 161 21.22 35.50 19.81
CA LYS A 161 20.23 34.52 20.29
C LYS A 161 18.89 35.15 20.74
N SER A 162 18.84 36.48 20.86
CA SER A 162 17.69 37.28 21.26
C SER A 162 16.76 37.71 20.12
N LEU A 163 17.17 37.61 18.85
CA LEU A 163 16.37 38.07 17.71
C LEU A 163 15.75 36.90 16.94
N LYS A 164 14.42 36.93 16.83
CA LYS A 164 13.69 36.10 15.86
C LYS A 164 13.35 36.95 14.64
N VAL A 165 13.75 36.47 13.47
CA VAL A 165 13.45 37.10 12.17
C VAL A 165 12.19 36.47 11.61
N MET A 166 11.24 37.30 11.21
CA MET A 166 10.03 36.89 10.51
C MET A 166 9.96 37.64 9.19
N CYS A 167 10.14 36.95 8.06
CA CYS A 167 9.92 37.49 6.72
C CYS A 167 8.42 37.34 6.38
N ARG A 168 7.65 38.43 6.25
CA ARG A 168 6.27 38.42 5.75
C ARG A 168 6.10 39.54 4.73
N ASP A 169 5.70 39.18 3.51
CA ASP A 169 5.36 40.06 2.38
C ASP A 169 6.08 41.41 2.32
N LYS A 170 7.26 41.40 1.70
CA LYS A 170 8.15 42.55 1.44
C LYS A 170 8.70 43.27 2.69
N ALA A 171 8.29 42.90 3.90
CA ALA A 171 8.82 43.43 5.15
C ALA A 171 9.65 42.38 5.92
N ILE A 172 10.77 42.82 6.49
CA ILE A 172 11.49 42.05 7.50
C ILE A 172 11.07 42.57 8.86
N THR A 173 10.41 41.73 9.65
CA THR A 173 10.02 42.06 11.01
C THR A 173 11.00 41.42 11.99
N PHE A 174 11.66 42.25 12.77
CA PHE A 174 12.55 41.80 13.84
C PHE A 174 11.79 41.82 15.17
N LEU A 175 11.80 40.70 15.89
CA LEU A 175 11.20 40.60 17.22
C LEU A 175 12.30 40.62 18.30
N SER A 176 12.21 41.57 19.23
CA SER A 176 13.10 41.65 20.41
C SER A 176 12.31 41.69 21.72
N LYS A 177 12.88 41.08 22.77
CA LYS A 177 12.36 41.17 24.15
C LYS A 177 12.86 42.41 24.91
N LYS A 178 13.82 43.16 24.35
CA LYS A 178 14.38 44.38 24.94
C LYS A 178 14.37 45.51 23.90
N PRO A 179 14.11 46.77 24.31
CA PRO A 179 14.13 47.89 23.38
C PRO A 179 15.56 48.12 22.87
N LEU A 180 15.71 48.22 21.55
CA LEU A 180 16.94 48.64 20.89
C LEU A 180 17.02 50.17 20.92
N THR A 181 18.00 50.73 21.60
CA THR A 181 18.12 52.17 21.92
C THR A 181 18.79 53.04 20.85
N GLN A 182 18.79 52.64 19.57
CA GLN A 182 19.43 53.43 18.51
C GLN A 182 18.41 54.14 17.60
N PRO A 183 18.37 55.48 17.59
CA PRO A 183 17.47 56.24 16.71
C PRO A 183 18.02 56.25 15.27
N GLY A 184 17.23 55.74 14.32
CA GLY A 184 17.49 55.92 12.88
C GLY A 184 17.53 54.65 12.01
N ILE A 185 17.30 53.47 12.57
CA ILE A 185 17.42 52.18 11.82
C ILE A 185 16.06 51.57 11.44
N PHE A 186 15.00 51.90 12.18
CA PHE A 186 13.69 51.25 12.06
C PHE A 186 12.64 52.26 11.61
N SER A 187 11.90 51.90 10.56
CA SER A 187 10.85 52.74 9.97
C SER A 187 9.60 52.83 10.85
N SER A 188 9.35 51.78 11.65
CA SER A 188 8.30 51.79 12.67
C SER A 188 8.68 50.87 13.84
N GLN A 189 8.49 51.37 15.06
CA GLN A 189 8.58 50.59 16.28
C GLN A 189 7.16 50.34 16.78
N LYS A 190 6.71 49.08 16.72
CA LYS A 190 5.43 48.66 17.27
C LYS A 190 5.67 47.83 18.52
N TYR A 191 4.80 48.00 19.51
CA TYR A 191 4.81 47.23 20.75
C TYR A 191 3.68 46.21 20.68
N TYR A 192 3.97 44.97 21.06
CA TYR A 192 2.93 43.97 21.23
C TYR A 192 3.11 43.27 22.59
N GLN A 193 2.02 43.19 23.35
CA GLN A 193 1.95 42.42 24.59
C GLN A 193 1.25 41.09 24.34
N LYS A 194 1.92 40.00 24.72
CA LYS A 194 1.30 38.66 24.79
C LYS A 194 1.44 38.15 26.23
N GLY A 195 0.34 38.23 26.99
CA GLY A 195 0.36 38.01 28.43
C GLY A 195 1.22 39.06 29.16
N GLN A 196 1.99 38.65 30.18
CA GLN A 196 2.87 39.55 30.93
C GLN A 196 4.17 39.94 30.20
N LYS A 197 4.41 39.46 28.97
CA LYS A 197 5.65 39.69 28.22
C LYS A 197 5.47 40.77 27.15
N ARG A 198 6.36 41.77 27.17
CA ARG A 198 6.44 42.83 26.17
C ARG A 198 7.41 42.45 25.04
N PHE A 199 7.00 42.69 23.81
CA PHE A 199 7.82 42.47 22.63
C PHE A 199 7.87 43.75 21.78
N TYR A 200 9.06 44.02 21.24
CA TYR A 200 9.31 45.12 20.32
C TYR A 200 9.40 44.54 18.92
N LEU A 201 8.48 44.98 18.06
CA LEU A 201 8.50 44.72 16.64
C LEU A 201 9.16 45.90 15.95
N TYR A 202 10.14 45.59 15.13
CA TYR A 202 10.80 46.56 14.28
C TYR A 202 10.54 46.21 12.83
N GLU A 203 9.87 47.12 12.13
CA GLU A 203 9.65 47.03 10.68
C GLU A 203 10.70 47.87 9.96
N VAL A 204 11.39 47.24 9.01
CA VAL A 204 12.26 47.92 8.04
C VAL A 204 11.52 47.89 6.71
N PHE A 205 11.04 49.04 6.26
CA PHE A 205 10.48 49.20 4.90
C PHE A 205 11.63 49.52 3.93
N PHE A 206 11.65 48.84 2.79
CA PHE A 206 12.55 49.15 1.66
C PHE A 206 11.87 50.09 0.68
#